data_AF-A0A938WEL6-F1
#
_entry.id   AF-A0A938WEL6-F1
#
_cell.length_a   1.000
_cell.length_b   1.000
_cell.length_c   1.000
_cell.angle_alpha   90.00
_cell.angle_beta   90.00
_cell.angle_gamma   90.00
#
_symmetry.space_group_name_H-M   'P 1'
#
loop_
_entity.id
_entity.type
_entity.pdbx_description
1 polymer ?
#
loop_
_entity_poly.entity_id
_entity_poly.type
_entity_poly.pdbx_seq_one_letter_code
_entity_poly.pdbx_strand_id
1 'polypeptide(L)'
;MSEATPRPFRILGIQQVAIGGESLARLRALWVDLLGLEVTGQWSSARENVLEEICAAGTGPCKVEMDLMQPLDPTARPAVHTTPLNHFGLWVDDLPAAVAWLTERGVRFAPGGIRGGAAGYDICFIHPKGSEQFPIGGEGVLIELVQAPAEVIAAYPAMRQQDVPAAGPQ
;
A
#
# COMPACT_ATOMS: atom_id res chain seq x y z
N MET A 1 -8.53 13.27 -31.23
CA MET A 1 -7.74 12.78 -30.08
C MET A 1 -8.25 13.56 -28.88
N SER A 2 -8.98 12.95 -27.96
CA SER A 2 -9.51 13.68 -26.80
C SER A 2 -8.34 14.15 -25.93
N GLU A 3 -8.30 15.42 -25.56
CA GLU A 3 -7.46 15.87 -24.46
C GLU A 3 -7.74 14.97 -23.25
N ALA A 4 -6.71 14.27 -22.78
CA ALA A 4 -6.86 13.45 -21.58
C ALA A 4 -7.15 14.40 -20.42
N THR A 5 -8.32 14.26 -19.80
CA THR A 5 -8.65 14.97 -18.55
C THR A 5 -7.48 14.82 -17.58
N PRO A 6 -6.94 15.91 -17.02
CA PRO A 6 -5.81 15.83 -16.10
C PRO A 6 -6.15 14.91 -14.92
N ARG A 7 -5.14 14.19 -14.43
CA ARG A 7 -5.28 13.31 -13.27
C ARG A 7 -5.59 14.17 -12.02
N PRO A 8 -6.69 13.94 -11.29
CA PRO A 8 -7.12 14.79 -10.18
C PRO A 8 -6.46 14.43 -8.84
N PHE A 9 -5.50 13.49 -8.83
CA PHE A 9 -4.81 13.00 -7.64
C PHE A 9 -3.32 12.77 -7.95
N ARG A 10 -2.53 12.61 -6.90
CA ARG A 10 -1.10 12.31 -6.93
C ARG A 10 -0.80 11.07 -6.10
N ILE A 11 0.16 10.28 -6.59
CA ILE A 11 0.82 9.24 -5.80
C ILE A 11 2.03 9.89 -5.13
N LEU A 12 2.10 9.80 -3.81
CA LEU A 12 3.07 10.54 -3.01
C LEU A 12 4.31 9.70 -2.66
N GLY A 13 4.16 8.37 -2.60
CA GLY A 13 5.22 7.45 -2.24
C GLY A 13 4.65 6.09 -1.85
N ILE A 14 5.53 5.20 -1.39
CA ILE A 14 5.13 3.92 -0.78
C ILE A 14 4.67 4.21 0.65
N GLN A 15 3.50 3.66 1.00
CA GLN A 15 3.03 3.58 2.37
C GLN A 15 3.65 2.31 2.96
N GLN A 16 3.14 1.13 2.58
CA GLN A 16 3.55 -0.15 3.17
C GLN A 16 4.06 -1.15 2.14
N VAL A 17 4.81 -2.14 2.61
CA VAL A 17 5.04 -3.42 1.93
C VAL A 17 4.61 -4.55 2.85
N ALA A 18 3.67 -5.37 2.38
CA ALA A 18 3.12 -6.45 3.17
C ALA A 18 3.76 -7.79 2.78
N ILE A 19 4.29 -8.49 3.78
CA ILE A 19 5.03 -9.74 3.63
C ILE A 19 4.28 -10.87 4.32
N GLY A 20 3.91 -11.88 3.54
CA GLY A 20 3.24 -13.08 4.04
C GLY A 20 4.22 -14.20 4.38
N GLY A 21 3.99 -14.87 5.51
CA GLY A 21 4.70 -16.09 5.88
C GLY A 21 3.86 -16.99 6.78
N GLU A 22 4.26 -18.26 6.91
CA GLU A 22 3.58 -19.22 7.80
C GLU A 22 3.84 -18.95 9.29
N SER A 23 4.88 -18.18 9.61
CA SER A 23 5.31 -17.92 10.97
C SER A 23 5.83 -16.49 11.13
N LEU A 24 5.11 -15.70 11.93
CA LEU A 24 5.51 -14.35 12.31
C LEU A 24 6.84 -14.36 13.05
N ALA A 25 7.10 -15.37 13.89
CA ALA A 25 8.38 -15.52 14.59
C ALA A 25 9.57 -15.63 13.61
N ARG A 26 9.42 -16.36 12.49
CA ARG A 26 10.46 -16.45 11.46
C ARG A 26 10.63 -15.15 10.68
N LEU A 27 9.55 -14.42 10.42
CA LEU A 27 9.63 -13.10 9.80
C LEU A 27 10.37 -12.12 10.73
N ARG A 28 9.99 -12.07 12.00
CA ARG A 28 10.63 -11.24 13.03
C ARG A 28 12.13 -11.48 13.16
N ALA A 29 12.55 -12.75 13.10
CA ALA A 29 13.97 -13.11 13.17
C ALA A 29 14.82 -12.39 12.11
N LEU A 30 14.29 -12.14 10.91
CA LEU A 30 14.99 -11.33 9.91
C LEU A 30 14.70 -9.84 10.09
N TRP A 31 13.43 -9.45 10.01
CA TRP A 31 13.03 -8.05 9.82
C TRP A 31 13.24 -7.20 11.07
N VAL A 32 13.00 -7.76 12.25
CA VAL A 32 13.15 -7.06 13.53
C VAL A 32 14.54 -7.33 14.10
N ASP A 33 14.90 -8.60 14.28
CA ASP A 33 16.09 -8.94 15.07
C ASP A 33 17.41 -8.71 14.33
N LEU A 34 17.45 -8.94 13.01
CA LEU A 34 18.68 -8.78 12.20
C LEU A 34 18.73 -7.44 11.44
N LEU A 35 17.61 -7.02 10.84
CA LEU A 35 17.53 -5.76 10.09
C LEU A 35 17.19 -4.55 10.98
N GLY A 36 16.70 -4.77 12.19
CA GLY A 36 16.52 -3.71 13.18
C GLY A 36 15.30 -2.81 12.96
N LEU A 37 14.27 -3.27 12.25
CA LEU A 37 13.05 -2.47 12.07
C LEU A 37 12.30 -2.34 13.41
N GLU A 38 11.76 -1.15 13.66
CA GLU A 38 10.99 -0.86 14.86
C GLU A 38 9.58 -1.43 14.74
N VAL A 39 9.13 -2.20 15.74
CA VAL A 39 7.74 -2.65 15.83
C VAL A 39 6.89 -1.50 16.37
N THR A 40 5.95 -1.02 15.56
CA THR A 40 5.11 0.14 15.87
C THR A 40 3.66 -0.23 16.20
N GLY A 41 3.24 -1.46 15.85
CA GLY A 41 1.89 -1.92 16.12
C GLY A 41 1.67 -3.39 15.86
N GLN A 42 0.49 -3.87 16.27
CA GLN A 42 0.01 -5.21 15.97
C GLN A 42 -1.47 -5.13 15.62
N TRP A 43 -1.90 -5.96 14.68
CA TRP A 43 -3.28 -6.04 14.26
C TRP A 43 -3.69 -7.49 14.02
N SER A 44 -4.96 -7.80 14.27
CA SER A 44 -5.48 -9.15 14.06
C SER A 44 -6.91 -9.07 13.54
N SER A 45 -7.22 -9.90 12.53
CA SER A 45 -8.55 -9.98 11.96
C SER A 45 -8.91 -11.40 11.59
N ALA A 46 -9.95 -11.93 12.24
CA ALA A 46 -10.55 -13.21 11.89
C ALA A 46 -11.15 -13.19 10.48
N ARG A 47 -11.72 -12.05 10.06
CA ARG A 47 -12.31 -11.87 8.73
C ARG A 47 -11.25 -11.96 7.62
N GLU A 48 -10.11 -11.33 7.84
CA GLU A 48 -9.00 -11.31 6.88
C GLU A 48 -8.03 -12.49 7.08
N ASN A 49 -8.32 -13.39 8.04
CA ASN A 49 -7.49 -14.52 8.42
C ASN A 49 -6.01 -14.13 8.63
N VAL A 50 -5.77 -13.10 9.43
CA VAL A 50 -4.42 -12.55 9.59
C VAL A 50 -4.13 -12.13 11.04
N LEU A 51 -2.91 -12.43 11.46
CA LEU A 51 -2.20 -11.79 12.54
C LEU A 51 -1.02 -11.03 11.92
N GLU A 52 -0.95 -9.74 12.20
CA GLU A 52 -0.03 -8.81 11.57
C GLU A 52 0.77 -8.06 12.62
N GLU A 53 2.06 -7.91 12.35
CA GLU A 53 2.93 -7.01 13.09
C GLU A 53 3.45 -5.92 12.16
N ILE A 54 3.16 -4.68 12.55
CA ILE A 54 3.50 -3.50 11.77
C ILE A 54 4.87 -3.04 12.24
N CYS A 55 5.82 -3.10 11.32
CA CYS A 55 7.16 -2.57 11.52
C CYS A 55 7.35 -1.27 10.72
N ALA A 56 8.31 -0.44 11.07
CA ALA A 56 8.59 0.79 10.34
C ALA A 56 10.07 0.91 9.93
N ALA A 57 10.27 1.44 8.73
CA ALA A 57 11.55 1.91 8.23
C ALA A 57 11.46 3.40 7.85
N GLY A 58 12.49 4.18 8.17
CA GLY A 58 12.46 5.63 7.97
C GLY A 58 11.68 6.37 9.06
N THR A 59 11.47 7.67 8.87
CA THR A 59 10.83 8.55 9.87
C THR A 59 9.98 9.62 9.21
N GLY A 60 9.00 10.13 9.97
CA GLY A 60 8.12 11.21 9.53
C GLY A 60 7.41 10.90 8.20
N PRO A 61 7.30 11.87 7.28
CA PRO A 61 6.67 11.68 5.98
C PRO A 61 7.35 10.67 5.04
N CYS A 62 8.59 10.25 5.33
CA CYS A 62 9.31 9.21 4.57
C CYS A 62 9.19 7.82 5.20
N LYS A 63 8.42 7.68 6.28
CA LYS A 63 8.23 6.40 6.97
C LYS A 63 7.48 5.43 6.04
N VAL A 64 8.00 4.23 5.91
CA VAL A 64 7.41 3.12 5.18
C VAL A 64 7.13 1.99 6.15
N GLU A 65 5.90 1.47 6.12
CA GLU A 65 5.49 0.33 6.96
C GLU A 65 5.90 -1.00 6.29
N MET A 66 6.27 -1.95 7.13
CA MET A 66 6.59 -3.32 6.74
C MET A 66 5.65 -4.24 7.53
N ASP A 67 4.61 -4.69 6.87
CA ASP A 67 3.52 -5.45 7.50
C ASP A 67 3.85 -6.94 7.43
N LEU A 68 4.25 -7.51 8.57
CA LEU A 68 4.60 -8.92 8.68
C LEU A 68 3.35 -9.72 9.02
N MET A 69 2.87 -10.50 8.06
CA MET A 69 1.60 -11.22 8.17
C MET A 69 1.81 -12.73 8.31
N GLN A 70 1.08 -13.33 9.25
CA GLN A 70 0.83 -14.77 9.28
C GLN A 70 -0.68 -15.06 9.29
N PRO A 71 -1.14 -16.21 8.77
CA PRO A 71 -2.54 -16.59 8.87
C PRO A 71 -2.90 -16.94 10.32
N LEU A 72 -4.16 -16.70 10.70
CA LEU A 72 -4.70 -17.24 11.96
C LEU A 72 -4.97 -18.75 11.84
N ASP A 73 -5.49 -19.17 10.68
CA ASP A 73 -5.65 -20.55 10.27
C ASP A 73 -4.99 -20.75 8.88
N PRO A 74 -3.89 -21.53 8.77
CA PRO A 74 -3.20 -21.77 7.50
C PRO A 74 -4.06 -22.41 6.40
N THR A 75 -5.16 -23.07 6.77
CA THR A 75 -6.07 -23.74 5.83
C THR A 75 -7.21 -22.86 5.35
N ALA A 76 -7.47 -21.75 6.06
CA ALA A 76 -8.56 -20.83 5.75
C ALA A 76 -8.19 -19.83 4.63
N ARG A 77 -9.18 -19.03 4.22
CA ARG A 77 -9.04 -17.91 3.29
C ARG A 77 -9.46 -16.62 3.99
N PRO A 78 -8.82 -15.47 3.70
CA PRO A 78 -7.67 -15.26 2.79
C PRO A 78 -6.39 -16.01 3.20
N ALA A 79 -5.56 -16.38 2.22
CA ALA A 79 -4.31 -17.11 2.46
C ALA A 79 -3.10 -16.15 2.39
N VAL A 80 -2.97 -15.29 3.39
CA VAL A 80 -1.97 -14.19 3.39
C VAL A 80 -0.52 -14.66 3.22
N HIS A 81 -0.21 -15.92 3.57
CA HIS A 81 1.11 -16.54 3.50
C HIS A 81 1.50 -17.09 2.12
N THR A 82 0.57 -17.29 1.18
CA THR A 82 0.89 -18.01 -0.07
C THR A 82 1.68 -17.16 -1.06
N THR A 83 1.50 -15.85 -1.02
CA THR A 83 2.27 -14.89 -1.82
C THR A 83 3.23 -14.16 -0.88
N PRO A 84 4.55 -14.43 -0.92
CA PRO A 84 5.49 -13.86 0.05
C PRO A 84 5.53 -12.33 0.06
N LEU A 85 5.56 -11.68 -1.11
CA LEU A 85 5.29 -10.24 -1.23
C LEU A 85 3.80 -10.10 -1.56
N ASN A 86 2.98 -9.93 -0.52
CA ASN A 86 1.54 -10.08 -0.62
C ASN A 86 0.89 -8.92 -1.38
N HIS A 87 1.22 -7.70 -0.96
CA HIS A 87 0.84 -6.45 -1.61
C HIS A 87 1.79 -5.32 -1.20
N PHE A 88 1.66 -4.18 -1.85
CA PHE A 88 2.27 -2.93 -1.39
C PHE A 88 1.25 -1.80 -1.48
N GLY A 89 1.42 -0.81 -0.61
CA GLY A 89 0.54 0.35 -0.51
C GLY A 89 1.17 1.61 -1.06
N LEU A 90 0.33 2.46 -1.65
CA LEU A 90 0.72 3.76 -2.17
C LEU A 90 -0.05 4.85 -1.44
N TRP A 91 0.68 5.87 -0.99
CA TRP A 91 0.09 7.10 -0.50
C TRP A 91 -0.58 7.86 -1.65
N VAL A 92 -1.85 8.23 -1.47
CA VAL A 92 -2.66 9.01 -2.40
C VAL A 92 -3.18 10.27 -1.70
N ASP A 93 -3.05 11.45 -2.33
CA ASP A 93 -3.50 12.71 -1.72
C ASP A 93 -5.03 12.87 -1.68
N ASP A 94 -5.74 12.33 -2.68
CA ASP A 94 -7.20 12.28 -2.73
C ASP A 94 -7.67 10.91 -3.23
N LEU A 95 -7.93 10.00 -2.28
CA LEU A 95 -8.33 8.62 -2.55
C LEU A 95 -9.71 8.54 -3.24
N PRO A 96 -10.77 9.25 -2.80
CA PRO A 96 -12.05 9.27 -3.50
C PRO A 96 -11.93 9.72 -4.97
N ALA A 97 -11.19 10.81 -5.24
CA ALA A 97 -10.98 11.28 -6.61
C ALA A 97 -10.17 10.27 -7.43
N ALA A 98 -9.18 9.61 -6.83
CA ALA A 98 -8.41 8.56 -7.48
C ALA A 98 -9.28 7.38 -7.89
N VAL A 99 -10.10 6.86 -6.97
CA VAL A 99 -11.00 5.74 -7.26
C VAL A 99 -11.95 6.08 -8.39
N ALA A 100 -12.64 7.23 -8.32
CA ALA A 100 -13.58 7.64 -9.37
C ALA A 100 -12.89 7.74 -10.75
N TRP A 101 -11.76 8.44 -10.83
CA TRP A 101 -11.05 8.67 -12.08
C TRP A 101 -10.44 7.39 -12.69
N LEU A 102 -9.95 6.48 -11.83
CA LEU A 102 -9.39 5.19 -12.25
C LEU A 102 -10.49 4.21 -12.69
N THR A 103 -11.62 4.18 -11.99
CA THR A 103 -12.79 3.36 -12.38
C THR A 103 -13.30 3.76 -13.77
N GLU A 104 -13.44 5.06 -14.05
CA GLU A 104 -13.82 5.56 -15.38
C GLU A 104 -12.85 5.13 -16.50
N ARG A 105 -11.60 4.81 -16.15
CA ARG A 105 -10.56 4.37 -17.07
C ARG A 105 -10.40 2.85 -17.13
N GLY A 106 -11.33 2.10 -16.55
CA GLY A 106 -11.37 0.65 -16.65
C GLY A 106 -10.47 -0.07 -15.63
N VAL A 107 -10.04 0.61 -14.56
CA VAL A 107 -9.34 -0.06 -13.46
C VAL A 107 -10.31 -0.90 -12.64
N ARG A 108 -9.96 -2.17 -12.43
CA ARG A 108 -10.69 -3.09 -11.57
C ARG A 108 -10.22 -2.94 -10.13
N PHE A 109 -11.11 -2.50 -9.26
CA PHE A 109 -10.89 -2.55 -7.81
C PHE A 109 -11.30 -3.91 -7.25
N ALA A 110 -10.61 -4.35 -6.20
CA ALA A 110 -11.03 -5.49 -5.41
C ALA A 110 -12.30 -5.15 -4.61
N PRO A 111 -13.09 -6.16 -4.20
CA PRO A 111 -14.30 -5.93 -3.40
C PRO A 111 -13.99 -5.20 -2.08
N GLY A 112 -14.98 -4.45 -1.58
CA GLY A 112 -14.93 -3.80 -0.27
C GLY A 112 -14.88 -2.27 -0.29
N GLY A 113 -14.62 -1.66 -1.44
CA GLY A 113 -14.59 -0.20 -1.58
C GLY A 113 -13.56 0.47 -0.68
N ILE A 114 -13.74 1.79 -0.47
CA ILE A 114 -12.97 2.57 0.51
C ILE A 114 -13.44 2.20 1.92
N ARG A 115 -12.50 1.85 2.80
CA ARG A 115 -12.75 1.45 4.20
C ARG A 115 -11.51 1.69 5.07
N GLY A 116 -11.65 1.63 6.39
CA GLY A 116 -10.49 1.72 7.29
C GLY A 116 -9.55 0.50 7.20
N GLY A 117 -8.25 0.76 7.14
CA GLY A 117 -7.15 -0.22 7.14
C GLY A 117 -6.50 -0.41 8.53
N ALA A 118 -5.52 -1.32 8.61
CA ALA A 118 -4.86 -1.69 9.87
C ALA A 118 -4.14 -0.52 10.56
N ALA A 119 -3.51 0.36 9.76
CA ALA A 119 -2.83 1.57 10.23
C ALA A 119 -3.78 2.77 10.50
N GLY A 120 -5.10 2.59 10.40
CA GLY A 120 -6.10 3.62 10.72
C GLY A 120 -6.40 4.62 9.59
N TYR A 121 -5.89 4.39 8.39
CA TYR A 121 -6.19 5.20 7.20
C TYR A 121 -7.31 4.59 6.35
N ASP A 122 -7.94 5.40 5.51
CA ASP A 122 -8.85 4.91 4.48
C ASP A 122 -8.07 4.25 3.33
N ILE A 123 -8.51 3.07 2.93
CA ILE A 123 -7.83 2.21 1.96
C ILE A 123 -8.78 1.63 0.93
N CYS A 124 -8.29 1.34 -0.26
CA CYS A 124 -8.92 0.43 -1.21
C CYS A 124 -7.85 -0.35 -1.99
N PHE A 125 -8.24 -1.40 -2.70
CA PHE A 125 -7.29 -2.25 -3.42
C PHE A 125 -7.60 -2.29 -4.92
N ILE A 126 -6.56 -2.18 -5.75
CA ILE A 126 -6.64 -2.54 -7.17
C ILE A 126 -6.47 -4.06 -7.27
N HIS A 127 -7.39 -4.70 -7.99
CA HIS A 127 -7.39 -6.14 -8.14
C HIS A 127 -6.18 -6.61 -8.99
N PRO A 128 -5.51 -7.73 -8.66
CA PRO A 128 -4.34 -8.20 -9.40
C PRO A 128 -4.61 -8.48 -10.88
N LYS A 129 -5.85 -8.84 -11.22
CA LYS A 129 -6.28 -9.16 -12.58
C LYS A 129 -7.34 -8.18 -13.04
N GLY A 130 -7.30 -7.78 -14.32
CA GLY A 130 -8.44 -7.14 -14.98
C GLY A 130 -9.67 -8.04 -15.08
N SER A 131 -10.70 -7.55 -15.76
CA SER A 131 -11.96 -8.23 -16.07
C SER A 131 -12.52 -7.69 -17.39
N GLU A 132 -13.57 -8.30 -17.93
CA GLU A 132 -14.21 -7.81 -19.17
C GLU A 132 -14.72 -6.36 -19.03
N GLN A 133 -15.36 -6.04 -17.91
CA GLN A 133 -15.89 -4.68 -17.66
C GLN A 133 -14.80 -3.68 -17.28
N PHE A 134 -13.80 -4.12 -16.52
CA PHE A 134 -12.69 -3.30 -16.04
C PHE A 134 -11.38 -3.98 -16.44
N PRO A 135 -10.85 -3.71 -17.64
CA PRO A 135 -9.74 -4.47 -18.22
C PRO A 135 -8.39 -4.25 -17.54
N ILE A 136 -8.21 -3.17 -16.78
CA ILE A 136 -6.93 -2.82 -16.16
C ILE A 136 -6.90 -3.34 -14.73
N GLY A 137 -5.86 -4.11 -14.38
CA GLY A 137 -5.58 -4.55 -13.01
C GLY A 137 -4.12 -4.28 -12.63
N GLY A 138 -3.64 -4.91 -11.56
CA GLY A 138 -2.25 -4.81 -11.11
C GLY A 138 -1.26 -5.79 -11.77
N GLU A 139 -1.64 -6.43 -12.89
CA GLU A 139 -0.80 -7.39 -13.63
C GLU A 139 -0.17 -8.49 -12.74
N GLY A 140 -0.97 -9.06 -11.85
CA GLY A 140 -0.56 -10.09 -10.89
C GLY A 140 -0.21 -9.55 -9.51
N VAL A 141 -0.10 -8.23 -9.34
CA VAL A 141 0.20 -7.60 -8.04
C VAL A 141 -1.07 -7.02 -7.42
N LEU A 142 -1.29 -7.32 -6.14
CA LEU A 142 -2.30 -6.63 -5.34
C LEU A 142 -1.71 -5.27 -4.90
N ILE A 143 -2.40 -4.18 -5.23
CA ILE A 143 -1.92 -2.82 -4.94
C ILE A 143 -2.95 -2.15 -4.04
N GLU A 144 -2.49 -1.62 -2.91
CA GLU A 144 -3.32 -0.86 -1.99
C GLU A 144 -3.14 0.64 -2.25
N LEU A 145 -4.25 1.37 -2.28
CA LEU A 145 -4.26 2.83 -2.30
C LEU A 145 -4.69 3.31 -0.92
N VAL A 146 -3.86 4.14 -0.30
CA VAL A 146 -4.04 4.61 1.07
C VAL A 146 -4.17 6.12 1.06
N GLN A 147 -5.23 6.65 1.68
CA GLN A 147 -5.41 8.09 1.84
C GLN A 147 -4.29 8.66 2.73
N ALA A 148 -3.47 9.53 2.15
CA ALA A 148 -2.36 10.14 2.83
C ALA A 148 -2.84 11.14 3.90
N PRO A 149 -2.20 11.19 5.09
CA PRO A 149 -2.45 12.23 6.06
C PRO A 149 -1.87 13.57 5.59
N ALA A 150 -2.37 14.66 6.17
CA ALA A 150 -1.99 16.02 5.78
C ALA A 150 -0.47 16.27 5.82
N GLU A 151 0.25 15.67 6.76
CA GLU A 151 1.70 15.79 6.89
C GLU A 151 2.48 15.19 5.70
N VAL A 152 2.02 14.05 5.16
CA VAL A 152 2.62 13.42 3.98
C VAL A 152 2.32 14.25 2.73
N ILE A 153 1.08 14.74 2.59
CA ILE A 153 0.67 15.61 1.48
C ILE A 153 1.49 16.91 1.47
N ALA A 154 1.68 17.52 2.64
CA ALA A 154 2.42 18.77 2.78
C ALA A 154 3.93 18.62 2.49
N ALA A 155 4.52 17.46 2.79
CA ALA A 155 5.94 17.23 2.59
C ALA A 155 6.31 16.90 1.12
N TYR A 156 5.38 16.33 0.35
CA TYR A 156 5.63 15.86 -1.02
C TYR A 156 6.25 16.90 -1.98
N PRO A 157 5.82 18.18 -2.03
CA PRO A 157 6.42 19.16 -2.93
C PRO A 157 7.91 19.41 -2.67
N ALA A 158 8.33 19.38 -1.40
CA ALA A 158 9.73 19.58 -1.01
C ALA A 158 10.59 18.37 -1.40
N MET A 159 10.08 17.16 -1.22
CA MET A 159 10.76 15.92 -1.64
C MET A 159 10.98 15.91 -3.15
N ARG A 160 9.96 16.29 -3.94
CA ARG A 160 10.06 16.28 -5.41
C ARG A 160 11.03 17.31 -5.98
N GLN A 161 11.33 18.40 -5.26
CA GLN A 161 12.29 19.42 -5.70
C GLN A 161 13.74 18.99 -5.47
N GLN A 162 14.00 18.09 -4.52
CA GLN A 162 15.34 17.56 -4.25
C GLN A 162 15.85 16.61 -5.34
N ASP A 163 14.96 16.10 -6.20
CA ASP A 163 15.29 15.16 -7.29
C ASP A 163 15.64 15.83 -8.63
N VAL A 164 15.46 17.15 -8.75
CA VAL A 164 15.91 17.90 -9.93
C VAL A 164 17.34 18.38 -9.65
N PRO A 165 18.38 17.87 -10.33
CA PRO A 165 19.72 18.40 -10.14
C PRO A 165 19.68 19.91 -10.40
N ALA A 166 20.20 20.69 -9.45
CA ALA A 166 20.36 22.13 -9.63
C ALA A 166 21.03 22.33 -10.99
N ALA A 167 20.38 23.08 -11.89
CA ALA A 167 20.96 23.41 -13.18
C ALA A 167 22.35 23.97 -12.92
N GLY A 168 23.38 23.20 -13.29
CA GLY A 168 24.76 23.60 -13.11
C GLY A 168 25.00 24.95 -13.81
N PRO A 169 25.90 25.80 -13.30
CA PRO A 169 26.18 27.08 -13.92
C PRO A 169 26.59 26.84 -15.38
N GLN A 170 25.92 27.57 -16.29
CA GLN A 170 26.21 27.60 -17.72
C GLN A 170 27.64 28.09 -17.98
#